data_AF-I9C472-F1
#
_entry.id   AF-I9C472-F1
#
_cell.length_a   1.000
_cell.length_b   1.000
_cell.length_c   1.000
_cell.angle_alpha   90.00
_cell.angle_beta   90.00
_cell.angle_gamma   90.00
#
_symmetry.space_group_name_H-M   'P 1'
#
loop_
_entity.id
_entity.type
_entity.pdbx_description
1 polymer ?
#
loop_
_entity_poly.entity_id
_entity_poly.type
_entity_poly.pdbx_seq_one_letter_code
_entity_poly.pdbx_strand_id
1 'polypeptide(L)'
;MTDEPERIDITWLDPIRLKLSEDDTVERLVARLKDHIKAANVSKLERSVYIIRMAGSFVIAYPSGASPVVYIGRGDSVSRLAKHLKKWATGVFTWGSDTSIEIRVLRPSRKNRPDYFKNVEADLLEMFSARFGGLPLINKRYEHQYEGCVDYGTSQTAKLNQAIGIGKGNRHKWAIKPMPSNPHYDTYFRGEWE
;
A
#
# COMPACT_ATOMS: atom_id res chain seq x y z
N MET A 1 -26.65 10.47 -28.63
CA MET A 1 -26.10 10.81 -27.32
C MET A 1 -24.82 10.01 -27.18
N THR A 2 -23.68 10.62 -27.49
CA THR A 2 -22.37 9.99 -27.28
C THR A 2 -22.10 10.03 -25.79
N ASP A 3 -22.17 8.89 -25.11
CA ASP A 3 -21.65 8.75 -23.76
C ASP A 3 -20.18 9.17 -23.80
N GLU A 4 -19.85 10.30 -23.17
CA GLU A 4 -18.46 10.57 -22.83
C GLU A 4 -17.94 9.37 -22.05
N PRO A 5 -16.76 8.81 -22.39
CA PRO A 5 -16.20 7.71 -21.62
C PRO A 5 -16.13 8.15 -20.16
N GLU A 6 -16.79 7.40 -19.26
CA GLU A 6 -16.86 7.74 -17.85
C GLU A 6 -15.46 8.07 -17.33
N ARG A 7 -15.26 9.32 -16.92
CA ARG A 7 -13.95 9.82 -16.52
C ARG A 7 -13.50 9.10 -15.25
N ILE A 8 -12.39 8.38 -15.36
CA ILE A 8 -11.73 7.70 -14.25
C ILE A 8 -10.70 8.64 -13.66
N ASP A 9 -11.01 9.19 -12.48
CA ASP A 9 -10.08 10.06 -11.77
C ASP A 9 -9.55 9.33 -10.54
N ILE A 10 -8.29 8.89 -10.63
CA ILE A 10 -7.48 8.53 -9.46
C ILE A 10 -6.58 9.71 -9.16
N THR A 11 -6.85 10.40 -8.05
CA THR A 11 -6.00 11.46 -7.54
C THR A 11 -4.94 10.88 -6.61
N TRP A 12 -3.67 11.15 -6.89
CA TRP A 12 -2.55 10.72 -6.06
C TRP A 12 -2.16 11.85 -5.12
N LEU A 13 -1.99 11.54 -3.84
CA LEU A 13 -1.38 12.47 -2.90
C LEU A 13 0.14 12.31 -2.93
N ASP A 14 0.84 13.36 -2.49
CA ASP A 14 2.28 13.30 -2.31
C ASP A 14 2.65 12.16 -1.34
N PRO A 15 3.72 11.39 -1.63
CA PRO A 15 4.14 10.30 -0.77
C PRO A 15 4.48 10.78 0.64
N ILE A 16 3.88 10.16 1.64
CA ILE A 16 4.14 10.47 3.05
C ILE A 16 5.28 9.58 3.52
N ARG A 17 6.42 10.17 3.89
CA ARG A 17 7.58 9.44 4.40
C ARG A 17 7.68 9.57 5.91
N LEU A 18 7.75 8.44 6.60
CA LEU A 18 7.86 8.38 8.05
C LEU A 18 9.07 7.54 8.44
N LYS A 19 9.97 8.12 9.22
CA LYS A 19 10.90 7.33 10.03
C LYS A 19 10.16 6.85 11.27
N LEU A 20 10.22 5.56 11.53
CA LEU A 20 9.63 4.95 12.71
C LEU A 20 10.68 4.86 13.81
N SER A 21 10.28 5.17 15.04
CA SER A 21 11.09 4.98 16.24
C SER A 21 10.41 3.97 17.17
N GLU A 22 11.20 3.27 17.98
CA GLU A 22 10.65 2.41 19.05
C GLU A 22 9.83 3.23 20.07
N ASP A 23 10.19 4.50 20.26
CA ASP A 23 9.48 5.44 21.15
C ASP A 23 8.24 6.11 20.52
N ASP A 24 7.85 5.74 19.29
CA ASP A 24 6.67 6.31 18.65
C ASP A 24 5.37 5.75 19.28
N THR A 25 4.59 6.64 19.91
CA THR A 25 3.24 6.31 20.37
C THR A 25 2.23 6.36 19.22
N VAL A 26 1.05 5.74 19.39
CA VAL A 26 0.00 5.81 18.35
C VAL A 26 -0.39 7.27 18.12
N GLU A 27 -0.49 8.03 19.20
CA GLU A 27 -0.91 9.43 19.23
C GLU A 27 0.07 10.30 18.43
N ARG A 28 1.39 10.08 18.62
CA ARG A 28 2.44 10.77 17.87
C ARG A 28 2.41 10.41 16.38
N LEU A 29 2.21 9.13 16.05
CA LEU A 29 2.09 8.70 14.65
C LEU A 29 0.82 9.26 13.98
N VAL A 30 -0.31 9.27 14.70
CA VAL A 30 -1.56 9.88 14.22
C VAL A 30 -1.36 11.37 13.97
N ALA A 31 -0.73 12.10 14.89
CA ALA A 31 -0.46 13.52 14.74
C ALA A 31 0.36 13.80 13.48
N ARG A 32 1.51 13.12 13.32
CA ARG A 32 2.37 13.24 12.13
C ARG A 32 1.63 12.92 10.84
N LEU A 33 0.86 11.83 10.81
CA LEU A 33 0.05 11.45 9.65
C LEU A 33 -0.99 12.53 9.31
N LYS A 34 -1.69 13.05 10.32
CA LYS A 34 -2.67 14.13 10.13
C LYS A 34 -2.01 15.39 9.56
N ASP A 35 -0.83 15.75 10.05
CA ASP A 35 -0.11 16.93 9.56
C ASP A 35 0.26 16.79 8.08
N HIS A 36 0.79 15.63 7.67
CA HIS A 36 1.09 15.35 6.27
C HIS A 36 -0.18 15.32 5.39
N ILE A 37 -1.26 14.71 5.86
CA ILE A 37 -2.53 14.61 5.12
C ILE A 37 -3.19 16.00 5.00
N LYS A 38 -3.14 16.82 6.05
CA LYS A 38 -3.63 18.19 6.05
C LYS A 38 -2.81 19.07 5.12
N ALA A 39 -1.47 18.91 5.10
CA ALA A 39 -0.61 19.61 4.15
C ALA A 39 -0.95 19.25 2.69
N ALA A 40 -1.43 18.02 2.44
CA ALA A 40 -1.94 17.59 1.14
C ALA A 40 -3.38 18.10 0.84
N ASN A 41 -3.94 19.03 1.63
CA ASN A 41 -5.31 19.54 1.52
C ASN A 41 -6.40 18.46 1.54
N VAL A 42 -6.14 17.34 2.21
CA VAL A 42 -7.12 16.27 2.38
C VAL A 42 -7.65 16.31 3.80
N SER A 43 -8.94 16.62 3.96
CA SER A 43 -9.56 16.68 5.28
C SER A 43 -9.81 15.28 5.89
N LYS A 44 -9.92 14.23 5.05
CA LYS A 44 -10.20 12.84 5.47
C LYS A 44 -9.68 11.79 4.46
N LEU A 45 -9.25 10.63 4.97
CA LEU A 45 -8.89 9.44 4.18
C LEU A 45 -10.09 8.56 3.79
N GLU A 46 -11.33 8.99 4.05
CA GLU A 46 -12.52 8.24 3.65
C GLU A 46 -12.48 7.95 2.14
N ARG A 47 -12.83 6.70 1.77
CA ARG A 47 -12.84 6.24 0.36
C ARG A 47 -11.50 6.38 -0.35
N SER A 48 -10.40 6.25 0.40
CA SER A 48 -9.04 6.25 -0.14
C SER A 48 -8.46 4.86 -0.08
N VAL A 49 -7.51 4.57 -0.97
CA VAL A 49 -6.65 3.39 -0.89
C VAL A 49 -5.25 3.87 -0.55
N TYR A 50 -4.51 3.10 0.23
CA TYR A 50 -3.13 3.41 0.56
C TYR A 50 -2.23 2.19 0.41
N ILE A 51 -0.99 2.46 0.00
CA ILE A 51 0.06 1.48 -0.21
C ILE A 51 1.20 1.86 0.73
N ILE A 52 1.54 0.94 1.62
CA ILE A 52 2.64 1.10 2.58
C ILE A 52 3.86 0.36 2.03
N ARG A 53 4.95 1.10 1.92
CA ARG A 53 6.19 0.70 1.28
C ARG A 53 7.36 0.89 2.24
N MET A 54 8.36 0.05 2.15
CA MET A 54 9.67 0.32 2.74
C MET A 54 10.38 1.41 1.92
N ALA A 55 10.99 2.35 2.62
CA ALA A 55 11.69 3.50 2.03
C ALA A 55 13.20 3.50 2.31
N GLY A 56 13.71 2.48 3.01
CA GLY A 56 15.13 2.30 3.32
C GLY A 56 15.90 1.49 2.27
N SER A 57 17.06 0.98 2.69
CA SER A 57 17.99 0.26 1.82
C SER A 57 17.55 -1.16 1.42
N PHE A 58 16.46 -1.66 2.00
CA PHE A 58 15.99 -3.03 1.84
C PHE A 58 14.60 -3.07 1.15
N VAL A 59 14.28 -4.19 0.52
CA VAL A 59 12.95 -4.57 0.02
C VAL A 59 12.61 -5.99 0.45
N ILE A 60 11.35 -6.40 0.31
CA ILE A 60 10.97 -7.79 0.53
C ILE A 60 11.18 -8.56 -0.78
N ALA A 61 11.89 -9.67 -0.71
CA ALA A 61 11.98 -10.66 -1.79
C ALA A 61 10.71 -11.51 -1.73
N TYR A 62 9.77 -11.30 -2.64
CA TYR A 62 8.58 -12.13 -2.85
C TYR A 62 8.89 -13.27 -3.84
N PRO A 63 8.01 -14.29 -3.97
CA PRO A 63 8.29 -15.49 -4.76
C PRO A 63 8.71 -15.23 -6.21
N SER A 64 8.06 -14.29 -6.90
CA SER A 64 8.32 -13.95 -8.31
C SER A 64 9.12 -12.66 -8.51
N GLY A 65 9.57 -12.00 -7.43
CA GLY A 65 10.37 -10.78 -7.54
C GLY A 65 10.42 -9.96 -6.26
N ALA A 66 11.16 -8.85 -6.27
CA ALA A 66 11.28 -7.99 -5.09
C ALA A 66 10.35 -6.77 -5.18
N SER A 67 9.74 -6.40 -4.05
CA SER A 67 8.92 -5.20 -3.92
C SER A 67 9.11 -4.51 -2.57
N PRO A 68 9.09 -3.16 -2.51
CA PRO A 68 9.06 -2.43 -1.26
C PRO A 68 7.69 -2.49 -0.58
N VAL A 69 6.62 -2.86 -1.28
CA VAL A 69 5.26 -2.85 -0.72
C VAL A 69 5.15 -3.92 0.35
N VAL A 70 4.66 -3.55 1.53
CA VAL A 70 4.42 -4.50 2.63
C VAL A 70 2.95 -4.60 2.98
N TYR A 71 2.15 -3.58 2.63
CA TYR A 71 0.71 -3.58 2.86
C TYR A 71 -0.03 -2.72 1.83
N ILE A 72 -1.19 -3.19 1.37
CA ILE A 72 -2.17 -2.42 0.60
C ILE A 72 -3.49 -2.49 1.38
N GLY A 73 -4.15 -1.35 1.55
CA GLY A 73 -5.46 -1.35 2.19
C GLY A 73 -6.29 -0.12 1.87
N ARG A 74 -7.58 -0.21 2.17
CA ARG A 74 -8.50 0.93 2.14
C ARG A 74 -8.62 1.66 3.46
N GLY A 75 -8.88 2.96 3.37
CA GLY A 75 -9.01 3.87 4.49
C GLY A 75 -10.46 4.15 4.87
N ASP A 76 -10.77 3.90 6.15
CA ASP A 76 -11.92 4.52 6.82
C ASP A 76 -11.48 5.75 7.63
N SER A 77 -10.26 5.74 8.21
CA SER A 77 -9.71 6.86 9.00
C SER A 77 -8.18 6.81 9.15
N VAL A 78 -7.56 7.97 9.44
CA VAL A 78 -6.13 8.09 9.79
C VAL A 78 -5.79 7.28 11.04
N SER A 79 -6.68 7.24 12.01
CA SER A 79 -6.49 6.48 13.25
C SER A 79 -6.37 4.98 12.99
N ARG A 80 -7.13 4.43 12.04
CA ARG A 80 -7.02 3.02 11.64
C ARG A 80 -5.67 2.73 11.00
N LEU A 81 -5.22 3.59 10.08
CA LEU A 81 -3.90 3.50 9.46
C LEU A 81 -2.78 3.54 10.52
N ALA A 82 -2.84 4.47 11.46
CA ALA A 82 -1.83 4.58 12.53
C ALA A 82 -1.82 3.37 13.47
N LYS A 83 -3.00 2.85 13.83
CA LYS A 83 -3.12 1.62 14.64
C LYS A 83 -2.55 0.41 13.90
N HIS A 84 -2.85 0.27 12.60
CA HIS A 84 -2.26 -0.76 11.77
C HIS A 84 -0.74 -0.62 11.79
N LEU A 85 -0.23 0.56 11.38
CA LEU A 85 1.19 0.87 11.37
C LEU A 85 1.84 0.48 12.68
N LYS A 86 1.43 1.02 13.84
CA LYS A 86 2.07 0.65 15.11
C LYS A 86 2.05 -0.86 15.35
N LYS A 87 0.89 -1.53 15.19
CA LYS A 87 0.74 -2.95 15.55
C LYS A 87 1.73 -3.86 14.84
N TRP A 88 1.93 -3.66 13.53
CA TRP A 88 2.83 -4.53 12.77
C TRP A 88 4.20 -3.90 12.59
N ALA A 89 4.34 -2.58 12.52
CA ALA A 89 5.63 -1.91 12.39
C ALA A 89 6.56 -2.21 13.55
N THR A 90 6.06 -2.24 14.79
CA THR A 90 6.90 -2.51 15.96
C THR A 90 7.42 -3.94 16.00
N GLY A 91 6.80 -4.89 15.29
CA GLY A 91 7.26 -6.28 15.19
C GLY A 91 8.02 -6.58 13.89
N VAL A 92 7.61 -5.96 12.77
CA VAL A 92 8.17 -6.15 11.42
C VAL A 92 9.35 -5.24 11.16
N PHE A 93 9.48 -4.10 11.82
CA PHE A 93 10.56 -3.13 11.54
C PHE A 93 11.54 -2.99 12.70
N THR A 94 11.76 -4.02 13.52
CA THR A 94 12.93 -4.11 14.39
C THR A 94 14.25 -4.30 13.62
N TRP A 95 14.24 -4.12 12.29
CA TRP A 95 15.36 -4.34 11.37
C TRP A 95 16.27 -3.09 11.36
N GLY A 96 16.90 -2.82 12.50
CA GLY A 96 17.94 -1.80 12.64
C GLY A 96 17.47 -0.34 12.45
N SER A 97 18.44 0.56 12.33
CA SER A 97 18.24 2.02 12.35
C SER A 97 17.66 2.64 11.06
N ASP A 98 17.36 1.82 10.03
CA ASP A 98 16.89 2.24 8.69
C ASP A 98 15.44 1.85 8.43
N THR A 99 14.56 2.14 9.39
CA THR A 99 13.14 1.75 9.37
C THR A 99 12.26 2.93 8.92
N SER A 100 12.52 3.37 7.70
CA SER A 100 11.70 4.37 7.03
C SER A 100 10.62 3.70 6.19
N ILE A 101 9.40 4.19 6.29
CA ILE A 101 8.27 3.80 5.45
C ILE A 101 7.82 4.96 4.56
N GLU A 102 7.29 4.62 3.39
CA GLU A 102 6.60 5.50 2.48
C GLU A 102 5.15 5.05 2.36
N ILE A 103 4.21 5.97 2.52
CA ILE A 103 2.78 5.72 2.35
C ILE A 103 2.32 6.50 1.13
N ARG A 104 1.85 5.79 0.12
CA ARG A 104 1.22 6.38 -1.06
C ARG A 104 -0.28 6.31 -0.87
N VAL A 105 -0.96 7.45 -0.95
CA VAL A 105 -2.40 7.53 -0.82
C VAL A 105 -2.99 7.89 -2.17
N LEU A 106 -3.99 7.13 -2.59
CA LEU A 106 -4.76 7.37 -3.80
C LEU A 106 -6.24 7.52 -3.45
N ARG A 107 -6.88 8.49 -4.11
CA ARG A 107 -8.29 8.83 -3.94
C ARG A 107 -9.00 8.53 -5.25
N PRO A 108 -9.52 7.30 -5.42
CA PRO A 108 -10.26 6.95 -6.61
C PRO A 108 -11.67 7.54 -6.51
N SER A 109 -12.10 8.22 -7.57
CA SER A 109 -13.44 8.78 -7.69
C SER A 109 -14.05 8.45 -9.05
N ARG A 110 -15.31 8.01 -9.04
CA ARG A 110 -16.10 7.74 -10.23
C ARG A 110 -17.54 8.18 -9.98
N LYS A 111 -18.13 8.83 -10.97
CA LYS A 111 -19.51 9.32 -10.90
C LYS A 111 -20.45 8.15 -10.56
N ASN A 112 -21.37 8.36 -9.62
CA ASN A 112 -22.36 7.36 -9.19
C ASN A 112 -21.79 6.02 -8.65
N ARG A 113 -20.48 5.94 -8.35
CA ARG A 113 -19.85 4.74 -7.78
C ARG A 113 -19.06 5.08 -6.51
N PRO A 114 -19.76 5.28 -5.37
CA PRO A 114 -19.11 5.65 -4.10
C PRO A 114 -18.18 4.54 -3.57
N ASP A 115 -18.42 3.29 -3.96
CA ASP A 115 -17.64 2.11 -3.55
C ASP A 115 -16.43 1.80 -4.45
N TYR A 116 -16.15 2.66 -5.43
CA TYR A 116 -15.10 2.44 -6.43
C TYR A 116 -13.70 2.16 -5.83
N PHE A 117 -13.42 2.73 -4.66
CA PHE A 117 -12.18 2.48 -3.91
C PHE A 117 -11.98 1.01 -3.50
N LYS A 118 -13.07 0.23 -3.35
CA LYS A 118 -13.00 -1.21 -3.07
C LYS A 118 -12.47 -1.97 -4.28
N ASN A 119 -12.91 -1.60 -5.49
CA ASN A 119 -12.37 -2.17 -6.73
C ASN A 119 -10.89 -1.84 -6.89
N VAL A 120 -10.49 -0.59 -6.65
CA VAL A 120 -9.07 -0.19 -6.78
C VAL A 120 -8.17 -0.92 -5.78
N GLU A 121 -8.63 -1.15 -4.55
CA GLU A 121 -7.90 -1.96 -3.57
C GLU A 121 -7.74 -3.41 -4.05
N ALA A 122 -8.84 -4.04 -4.47
CA ALA A 122 -8.83 -5.42 -4.95
C ALA A 122 -7.91 -5.60 -6.16
N ASP A 123 -8.04 -4.72 -7.15
CA ASP A 123 -7.20 -4.75 -8.35
C ASP A 123 -5.72 -4.48 -8.03
N LEU A 124 -5.40 -3.63 -7.07
CA LEU A 124 -4.01 -3.44 -6.62
C LEU A 124 -3.43 -4.68 -5.96
N LEU A 125 -4.23 -5.40 -5.16
CA LEU A 125 -3.81 -6.67 -4.57
C LEU A 125 -3.59 -7.73 -5.64
N GLU A 126 -4.48 -7.80 -6.64
CA GLU A 126 -4.35 -8.75 -7.73
C GLU A 126 -3.17 -8.42 -8.65
N MET A 127 -3.00 -7.15 -9.04
CA MET A 127 -1.81 -6.70 -9.78
C MET A 127 -0.51 -6.99 -9.03
N PHE A 128 -0.52 -6.86 -7.70
CA PHE A 128 0.62 -7.20 -6.86
C PHE A 128 0.89 -8.72 -6.89
N SER A 129 -0.15 -9.51 -6.64
CA SER A 129 -0.11 -10.97 -6.63
C SER A 129 0.39 -11.54 -7.95
N ALA A 130 -0.23 -11.15 -9.07
CA ALA A 130 0.14 -11.58 -10.40
C ALA A 130 1.59 -11.24 -10.76
N ARG A 131 2.13 -10.14 -10.21
CA ARG A 131 3.50 -9.68 -10.50
C ARG A 131 4.56 -10.28 -9.58
N PHE A 132 4.25 -10.48 -8.31
CA PHE A 132 5.23 -10.82 -7.28
C PHE A 132 5.01 -12.22 -6.67
N GLY A 133 3.95 -12.92 -7.07
CA GLY A 133 3.69 -14.31 -6.72
C GLY A 133 3.10 -14.52 -5.32
N GLY A 134 2.43 -13.52 -4.75
CA GLY A 134 1.78 -13.62 -3.45
C GLY A 134 1.25 -12.27 -2.95
N LEU A 135 0.68 -12.24 -1.75
CA LEU A 135 0.19 -11.00 -1.15
C LEU A 135 1.33 -10.14 -0.56
N PRO A 136 1.13 -8.83 -0.38
CA PRO A 136 2.04 -8.03 0.43
C PRO A 136 2.17 -8.62 1.84
N LEU A 137 3.34 -8.46 2.45
CA LEU A 137 3.79 -9.22 3.63
C LEU A 137 2.79 -9.24 4.80
N ILE A 138 2.00 -8.18 4.95
CA ILE A 138 1.06 -7.99 6.08
C ILE A 138 -0.40 -8.20 5.65
N ASN A 139 -0.68 -8.26 4.35
CA ASN A 139 -2.01 -8.55 3.85
C ASN A 139 -2.37 -10.00 4.14
N LYS A 140 -3.53 -10.22 4.78
CA LYS A 140 -3.93 -11.56 5.26
C LYS A 140 -4.84 -12.33 4.29
N ARG A 141 -5.53 -11.62 3.41
CA ARG A 141 -6.58 -12.15 2.52
C ARG A 141 -6.64 -11.32 1.25
N TYR A 142 -7.03 -11.96 0.15
CA TYR A 142 -7.50 -11.30 -1.06
C TYR A 142 -8.90 -10.73 -0.85
N GLU A 143 -9.26 -9.74 -1.67
CA GLU A 143 -10.61 -9.21 -1.76
C GLU A 143 -11.17 -9.48 -3.16
N HIS A 144 -11.35 -10.77 -3.51
CA HIS A 144 -11.77 -11.21 -4.85
C HIS A 144 -13.13 -10.66 -5.30
N GLN A 145 -13.98 -10.23 -4.37
CA GLN A 145 -15.32 -9.74 -4.69
C GLN A 145 -15.34 -8.53 -5.64
N TYR A 146 -14.26 -7.74 -5.68
CA TYR A 146 -14.23 -6.47 -6.40
C TYR A 146 -13.17 -6.40 -7.51
N GLU A 147 -12.44 -7.48 -7.77
CA GLU A 147 -11.34 -7.53 -8.75
C GLU A 147 -11.85 -7.64 -10.20
N GLY A 148 -11.06 -7.17 -11.17
CA GLY A 148 -11.30 -7.33 -12.61
C GLY A 148 -12.50 -6.55 -13.17
N CYS A 149 -13.18 -5.76 -12.34
CA CYS A 149 -14.43 -5.09 -12.69
C CYS A 149 -14.25 -3.72 -13.34
N VAL A 150 -12.99 -3.25 -13.47
CA VAL A 150 -12.67 -1.87 -13.84
C VAL A 150 -11.55 -1.83 -14.87
N ASP A 151 -11.81 -1.19 -16.00
CA ASP A 151 -10.75 -0.72 -16.91
C ASP A 151 -10.29 0.66 -16.46
N TYR A 152 -9.02 0.81 -16.06
CA TYR A 152 -8.43 2.08 -15.62
C TYR A 152 -7.86 2.93 -16.78
N GLY A 153 -7.80 2.37 -17.99
CA GLY A 153 -7.02 2.93 -19.10
C GLY A 153 -5.51 2.83 -18.86
N THR A 154 -4.74 2.89 -19.96
CA THR A 154 -3.29 2.62 -19.96
C THR A 154 -2.50 3.49 -18.98
N SER A 155 -2.83 4.78 -18.88
CA SER A 155 -2.09 5.74 -18.04
C SER A 155 -2.23 5.45 -16.53
N GLN A 156 -3.44 5.18 -16.06
CA GLN A 156 -3.66 4.90 -14.64
C GLN A 156 -3.18 3.49 -14.29
N THR A 157 -3.40 2.50 -15.17
CA THR A 157 -2.84 1.14 -15.01
C THR A 157 -1.32 1.18 -14.87
N ALA A 158 -0.62 2.00 -15.65
CA ALA A 158 0.83 2.17 -15.54
C ALA A 158 1.24 2.79 -14.20
N LYS A 159 0.50 3.79 -13.69
CA LYS A 159 0.76 4.41 -12.38
C LYS A 159 0.52 3.43 -11.22
N LEU A 160 -0.57 2.66 -11.27
CA LEU A 160 -0.86 1.62 -10.28
C LEU A 160 0.27 0.57 -10.25
N ASN A 161 0.68 0.08 -11.42
CA ASN A 161 1.80 -0.85 -11.56
C ASN A 161 3.14 -0.26 -11.05
N GLN A 162 3.38 1.03 -11.28
CA GLN A 162 4.56 1.71 -10.74
C GLN A 162 4.49 1.82 -9.21
N ALA A 163 3.29 2.03 -8.65
CA ALA A 163 3.07 2.20 -7.22
C ALA A 163 3.20 0.90 -6.41
N ILE A 164 3.17 -0.26 -7.07
CA ILE A 164 3.46 -1.55 -6.44
C ILE A 164 4.90 -2.04 -6.65
N GLY A 165 5.66 -1.44 -7.58
CA GLY A 165 7.05 -1.80 -7.85
C GLY A 165 8.08 -0.93 -7.11
N ILE A 166 9.36 -1.21 -7.30
CA ILE A 166 10.48 -0.44 -6.72
C ILE A 166 10.42 1.05 -7.12
N GLY A 167 9.95 1.35 -8.32
CA GLY A 167 9.94 2.70 -8.90
C GLY A 167 11.23 3.03 -9.64
N LYS A 168 11.19 4.06 -10.50
CA LYS A 168 12.37 4.49 -11.27
C LYS A 168 13.32 5.29 -10.38
N GLY A 169 14.62 5.05 -10.50
CA GLY A 169 15.67 5.78 -9.76
C GLY A 169 15.93 5.29 -8.33
N ASN A 170 15.11 4.39 -7.79
CA ASN A 170 15.36 3.78 -6.48
C ASN A 170 16.34 2.62 -6.60
N ARG A 171 17.34 2.58 -5.73
CA ARG A 171 18.35 1.51 -5.64
C ARG A 171 18.32 0.90 -4.25
N HIS A 172 17.33 0.04 -3.99
CA HIS A 172 17.41 -0.82 -2.82
C HIS A 172 18.62 -1.74 -2.99
N LYS A 173 19.42 -1.87 -1.94
CA LYS A 173 20.68 -2.63 -1.96
C LYS A 173 20.46 -4.11 -1.73
N TRP A 174 19.37 -4.45 -1.04
CA TRP A 174 19.12 -5.79 -0.54
C TRP A 174 17.64 -6.14 -0.66
N ALA A 175 17.36 -7.40 -0.96
CA ALA A 175 16.03 -7.98 -0.81
C ALA A 175 16.08 -9.04 0.30
N ILE A 176 15.14 -8.98 1.24
CA ILE A 176 15.09 -9.84 2.42
C ILE A 176 13.83 -10.71 2.40
N LYS A 177 13.93 -11.89 2.99
CA LYS A 177 12.82 -12.84 3.16
C LYS A 177 12.67 -13.16 4.65
N PRO A 178 11.43 -13.24 5.19
CA PRO A 178 11.24 -13.67 6.57
C PRO A 178 11.72 -15.11 6.77
N MET A 179 12.37 -15.37 7.91
CA MET A 179 12.71 -16.71 8.40
C MET A 179 11.49 -17.36 9.07
N PRO A 180 11.45 -18.69 9.25
CA PRO A 180 10.34 -19.38 9.94
C PRO A 180 10.01 -18.83 11.34
N SER A 181 10.99 -18.26 12.04
CA SER A 181 10.80 -17.63 13.35
C SER A 181 10.13 -16.26 13.30
N ASN A 182 9.97 -15.66 12.12
CA ASN A 182 9.31 -14.37 11.97
C ASN A 182 7.79 -14.52 12.07
N PRO A 183 7.07 -13.71 12.87
CA PRO A 183 5.61 -13.78 13.01
C PRO A 183 4.81 -13.64 11.71
N HIS A 184 5.44 -13.14 10.64
CA HIS A 184 4.85 -12.94 9.33
C HIS A 184 5.24 -14.00 8.31
N TYR A 185 6.03 -15.02 8.69
CA TYR A 185 6.45 -16.10 7.80
C TYR A 185 5.26 -16.79 7.13
N ASP A 186 4.26 -17.21 7.91
CA ASP A 186 3.06 -17.85 7.36
C ASP A 186 2.22 -16.93 6.49
N THR A 187 2.32 -15.60 6.68
CA THR A 187 1.61 -14.64 5.82
C THR A 187 2.36 -14.39 4.52
N TYR A 188 3.69 -14.49 4.54
CA TYR A 188 4.54 -14.30 3.37
C TYR A 188 4.25 -15.31 2.26
N PHE A 189 3.98 -16.58 2.60
CA PHE A 189 3.63 -17.63 1.62
C PHE A 189 2.13 -17.64 1.27
N ARG A 190 1.31 -16.75 1.85
CA ARG A 190 -0.12 -16.68 1.49
C ARG A 190 -0.30 -16.02 0.15
N GLY A 191 -1.04 -16.69 -0.72
CA GLY A 191 -1.31 -16.23 -2.08
C GLY A 191 -0.29 -16.74 -3.11
N GLU A 192 0.67 -17.56 -2.70
CA GLU A 192 1.33 -18.48 -3.64
C GLU A 192 0.23 -19.44 -4.12
N TRP A 193 -0.16 -19.32 -5.39
CA TRP A 193 -1.02 -20.31 -6.03
C TRP A 193 -0.26 -21.64 -6.08
N GLU A 194 -0.79 -22.68 -5.44
CA GLU A 194 -0.39 -24.07 -5.70
C GLU A 194 -0.78 -24.49 -7.12
#